data_AF-A0A7V2YX63-F1
#
_entry.id   AF-A0A7V2YX63-F1
#
_cell.length_a   1.000
_cell.length_b   1.000
_cell.length_c   1.000
_cell.angle_alpha   90.00
_cell.angle_beta   90.00
_cell.angle_gamma   90.00
#
_symmetry.space_group_name_H-M   'P 1'
#
loop_
_entity.id
_entity.type
_entity.pdbx_description
1 polymer ?
#
loop_
_entity_poly.entity_id
_entity_poly.type
_entity_poly.pdbx_seq_one_letter_code
_entity_poly.pdbx_strand_id
1 'polypeptide(L)'
;SQGGSGGIGEATMFNHDTYYSETRNVTFRGNMFLRGASMGNKWRADYTGISPGIVLDNNLYVESELAIGIGGNTSEPHRFINPQITSNVIMHCGRTQPTGRTLGWNIAVSDWDGGLIANNIILRQDNPAVVNVYAINIGGDSTRNVTVRDNIVYNLWTNPQNQLLILGDAPGGGIVVQNNLIQSPGYPVCLVSGGALTGYTFTGNTYHSSRTWAEWFRLSGALMDFPGWQTASGEVDAAAEPVAFVDPDRTIETYNESQGFEPTMASFLEQVRQQGKHNWRPEYTAAVINDYIRAGFALAPSPPILDGYPLDDTWTRATGESPRGGESTMKTFTAANIGYSYVKFAIGDLAGKQVLRVMLRLFSSEISTSTMTIRDYVNNWNEETLTFDNVPAPSNSGAVIATFDATDAGWHEVDVTTTILTAVGAGQTEISFTLNTTGGVNRNWHTKENTSTHAPRLTVTYNRAPSFLADPFTKPDATEEQPYSASLAADATDPDQGNTLTFTKTGGPSWLAIAADGTLSGTPPVGAAGINTFGVHVEDAHGLSDDATFSIHVKPKVPVGLSAWLVF
;
A
#
# COMPACT_ATOMS: atom_id res chain seq x y z
N SER A 1 -21.37 -5.48 -25.04
CA SER A 1 -21.62 -4.47 -26.08
C SER A 1 -20.43 -4.46 -27.01
N GLN A 2 -20.66 -4.34 -28.32
CA GLN A 2 -19.60 -4.31 -29.33
C GLN A 2 -18.67 -3.11 -29.10
N GLY A 3 -17.36 -3.32 -29.29
CA GLY A 3 -16.35 -2.27 -29.24
C GLY A 3 -16.72 -1.15 -30.20
N GLY A 4 -16.81 0.07 -29.66
CA GLY A 4 -17.38 1.20 -30.36
C GLY A 4 -16.57 1.61 -31.59
N SER A 5 -17.28 1.87 -32.67
CA SER A 5 -16.84 2.51 -33.91
C SER A 5 -16.28 3.94 -33.75
N GLY A 6 -16.02 4.40 -32.53
CA GLY A 6 -15.65 5.78 -32.21
C GLY A 6 -16.86 6.73 -32.25
N GLY A 7 -18.08 6.20 -32.10
CA GLY A 7 -19.29 7.00 -31.96
C GLY A 7 -19.30 7.80 -30.65
N ILE A 8 -20.13 8.84 -30.60
CA ILE A 8 -20.27 9.70 -29.42
C ILE A 8 -20.70 8.85 -28.22
N GLY A 9 -19.87 8.83 -27.16
CA GLY A 9 -20.17 8.15 -25.90
C GLY A 9 -19.76 6.67 -25.83
N GLU A 10 -19.11 6.13 -26.86
CA GLU A 10 -18.60 4.76 -26.81
C GLU A 10 -17.26 4.67 -26.08
N ALA A 11 -17.01 3.55 -25.41
CA ALA A 11 -15.72 3.26 -24.78
C ALA A 11 -14.65 3.05 -25.85
N THR A 12 -13.51 3.72 -25.69
CA THR A 12 -12.35 3.61 -26.57
C THR A 12 -11.08 3.33 -25.77
N MET A 13 -10.03 2.87 -26.44
CA MET A 13 -8.70 2.69 -25.84
C MET A 13 -8.05 4.00 -25.33
N PHE A 14 -8.64 5.16 -25.65
CA PHE A 14 -8.16 6.48 -25.22
C PHE A 14 -8.93 7.06 -24.03
N ASN A 15 -10.04 6.43 -23.64
CA ASN A 15 -10.85 6.88 -22.51
C ASN A 15 -10.32 6.24 -21.22
N HIS A 16 -9.96 7.06 -20.25
CA HIS A 16 -9.45 6.66 -18.94
C HIS A 16 -10.29 7.32 -17.84
N ASP A 17 -10.35 6.76 -16.62
CA ASP A 17 -10.99 7.48 -15.51
C ASP A 17 -10.22 8.77 -15.22
N THR A 18 -8.89 8.69 -15.24
CA THR A 18 -8.02 9.86 -15.19
C THR A 18 -6.83 9.72 -16.14
N TYR A 19 -6.47 10.81 -16.80
CA TYR A 19 -5.25 10.92 -17.59
C TYR A 19 -4.48 12.18 -17.21
N TYR A 20 -3.28 12.00 -16.70
CA TYR A 20 -2.42 13.08 -16.23
C TYR A 20 -1.11 13.10 -17.02
N SER A 21 -0.68 14.29 -17.43
CA SER A 21 0.59 14.54 -18.11
C SER A 21 1.45 15.46 -17.26
N GLU A 22 2.73 15.12 -17.08
CA GLU A 22 3.76 15.98 -16.46
C GLU A 22 3.36 16.49 -15.06
N THR A 23 2.68 15.64 -14.28
CA THR A 23 2.16 15.98 -12.96
C THR A 23 3.19 16.00 -11.88
N ARG A 24 3.00 16.89 -10.91
CA ARG A 24 3.85 16.98 -9.72
C ARG A 24 2.98 16.97 -8.47
N ASN A 25 3.39 16.20 -7.47
CA ASN A 25 2.80 16.21 -6.12
C ASN A 25 1.28 15.95 -6.10
N VAL A 26 0.85 14.89 -6.80
CA VAL A 26 -0.57 14.50 -6.86
C VAL A 26 -0.80 13.26 -6.02
N THR A 27 -1.79 13.33 -5.13
CA THR A 27 -2.19 12.21 -4.27
C THR A 27 -3.62 11.78 -4.59
N PHE A 28 -3.81 10.50 -4.91
CA PHE A 28 -5.09 9.81 -4.84
C PHE A 28 -5.09 8.92 -3.61
N ARG A 29 -5.96 9.25 -2.65
CA ARG A 29 -6.14 8.48 -1.44
C ARG A 29 -7.61 8.20 -1.14
N GLY A 30 -7.94 6.94 -0.84
CA GLY A 30 -9.32 6.56 -0.49
C GLY A 30 -10.32 6.72 -1.64
N ASN A 31 -9.88 6.71 -2.89
CA ASN A 31 -10.74 6.85 -4.07
C ASN A 31 -11.21 5.49 -4.59
N MET A 32 -12.32 5.50 -5.33
CA MET A 32 -12.76 4.36 -6.12
C MET A 32 -12.64 4.65 -7.61
N PHE A 33 -12.02 3.75 -8.35
CA PHE A 33 -11.93 3.76 -9.82
C PHE A 33 -12.70 2.56 -10.36
N LEU A 34 -13.87 2.81 -10.93
CA LEU A 34 -14.87 1.79 -11.22
C LEU A 34 -15.28 1.84 -12.69
N ARG A 35 -15.04 0.74 -13.42
CA ARG A 35 -15.46 0.56 -14.84
C ARG A 35 -14.90 1.60 -15.82
N GLY A 36 -13.63 1.97 -15.66
CA GLY A 36 -12.92 2.71 -16.70
C GLY A 36 -12.94 1.96 -18.03
N ALA A 37 -12.88 2.70 -19.14
CA ALA A 37 -12.85 2.08 -20.46
C ALA A 37 -11.49 1.39 -20.71
N SER A 38 -10.44 2.19 -20.92
CA SER A 38 -9.10 1.68 -21.15
C SER A 38 -8.35 1.45 -19.85
N MET A 39 -8.19 2.49 -19.05
CA MET A 39 -7.39 2.47 -17.82
C MET A 39 -8.09 3.23 -16.71
N GLY A 40 -7.93 2.80 -15.46
CA GLY A 40 -8.26 3.62 -14.29
C GLY A 40 -7.40 4.89 -14.28
N ASN A 41 -6.11 4.77 -13.98
CA ASN A 41 -5.20 5.92 -13.95
C ASN A 41 -4.04 5.79 -14.91
N LYS A 42 -3.97 6.71 -15.87
CA LYS A 42 -2.81 6.88 -16.75
C LYS A 42 -2.00 8.10 -16.33
N TRP A 43 -0.71 7.88 -16.10
CA TRP A 43 0.28 8.91 -15.82
C TRP A 43 1.32 8.92 -16.93
N ARG A 44 1.42 10.05 -17.63
CA ARG A 44 2.33 10.31 -18.74
C ARG A 44 3.32 11.40 -18.35
N ALA A 45 4.52 11.27 -18.87
CA ALA A 45 5.58 12.28 -18.79
C ALA A 45 6.43 12.15 -20.05
N ASP A 46 6.98 13.25 -20.56
CA ASP A 46 7.83 13.21 -21.76
C ASP A 46 9.29 13.55 -21.48
N TYR A 47 9.59 14.05 -20.28
CA TYR A 47 10.91 14.57 -19.92
C TYR A 47 11.44 13.90 -18.66
N THR A 48 12.76 13.68 -18.61
CA THR A 48 13.47 13.19 -17.42
C THR A 48 13.11 14.05 -16.19
N GLY A 49 12.78 13.41 -15.06
CA GLY A 49 12.57 14.07 -13.77
C GLY A 49 11.30 14.92 -13.62
N ILE A 50 10.43 14.99 -14.64
CA ILE A 50 9.36 15.99 -14.66
C ILE A 50 8.19 15.67 -13.72
N SER A 51 8.02 14.40 -13.35
CA SER A 51 6.85 13.92 -12.59
C SER A 51 7.21 13.32 -11.22
N PRO A 52 7.56 14.14 -10.21
CA PRO A 52 7.75 13.69 -8.83
C PRO A 52 6.43 13.60 -8.04
N GLY A 53 6.45 12.80 -6.98
CA GLY A 53 5.45 12.89 -5.90
C GLY A 53 4.05 12.40 -6.27
N ILE A 54 3.96 11.35 -7.10
CA ILE A 54 2.69 10.66 -7.36
C ILE A 54 2.44 9.65 -6.24
N VAL A 55 1.30 9.77 -5.54
CA VAL A 55 0.91 8.87 -4.45
C VAL A 55 -0.47 8.28 -4.73
N LEU A 56 -0.55 6.96 -4.84
CA LEU A 56 -1.79 6.19 -4.98
C LEU A 56 -1.91 5.29 -3.75
N ASP A 57 -2.68 5.74 -2.75
CA ASP A 57 -2.71 5.14 -1.42
C ASP A 57 -4.12 4.72 -0.99
N ASN A 58 -4.33 3.45 -0.67
CA ASN A 58 -5.63 2.93 -0.19
C ASN A 58 -6.82 3.26 -1.12
N ASN A 59 -6.63 3.15 -2.43
CA ASN A 59 -7.72 3.26 -3.41
C ASN A 59 -8.27 1.86 -3.75
N LEU A 60 -9.49 1.84 -4.27
CA LEU A 60 -10.17 0.65 -4.77
C LEU A 60 -10.27 0.73 -6.30
N TYR A 61 -9.74 -0.26 -7.02
CA TYR A 61 -9.84 -0.38 -8.47
C TYR A 61 -10.67 -1.62 -8.82
N VAL A 62 -11.76 -1.41 -9.55
CA VAL A 62 -12.66 -2.50 -9.97
C VAL A 62 -13.04 -2.35 -11.43
N GLU A 63 -12.75 -3.39 -12.20
CA GLU A 63 -12.83 -3.36 -13.66
C GLU A 63 -11.93 -2.27 -14.29
N SER A 64 -12.15 -1.93 -15.57
CA SER A 64 -11.17 -1.37 -16.52
C SER A 64 -10.21 -2.40 -17.08
N GLU A 65 -9.81 -2.25 -18.35
CA GLU A 65 -8.85 -3.18 -18.97
C GLU A 65 -7.44 -3.04 -18.38
N LEU A 66 -7.14 -1.87 -17.82
CA LEU A 66 -5.90 -1.57 -17.10
C LEU A 66 -6.27 -0.81 -15.80
N ALA A 67 -5.67 -1.10 -14.64
CA ALA A 67 -5.92 -0.31 -13.42
C ALA A 67 -4.98 0.90 -13.34
N ILE A 68 -3.68 0.67 -13.14
CA ILE A 68 -2.68 1.73 -12.94
C ILE A 68 -1.57 1.60 -13.97
N GLY A 69 -1.33 2.67 -14.73
CA GLY A 69 -0.18 2.78 -15.64
C GLY A 69 0.58 4.07 -15.40
N ILE A 70 1.79 3.97 -14.85
CA ILE A 70 2.71 5.10 -14.68
C ILE A 70 3.94 4.88 -15.57
N GLY A 71 3.97 5.56 -16.70
CA GLY A 71 4.99 5.34 -17.72
C GLY A 71 4.44 5.09 -19.12
N GLY A 72 5.31 4.65 -20.03
CA GLY A 72 5.00 4.38 -21.43
C GLY A 72 4.97 5.63 -22.33
N ASN A 73 4.62 5.45 -23.62
CA ASN A 73 4.48 6.48 -24.66
C ASN A 73 5.77 7.12 -25.19
N THR A 74 6.81 7.29 -24.38
CA THR A 74 8.15 7.73 -24.81
C THR A 74 9.22 6.83 -24.21
N SER A 75 10.45 6.93 -24.73
CA SER A 75 11.64 6.22 -24.26
C SER A 75 12.59 7.11 -23.45
N GLU A 76 12.12 8.29 -23.02
CA GLU A 76 12.92 9.20 -22.20
C GLU A 76 13.09 8.57 -20.81
N PRO A 77 14.31 8.54 -20.25
CA PRO A 77 14.58 7.82 -19.01
C PRO A 77 14.11 8.58 -17.76
N HIS A 78 13.93 7.87 -16.64
CA HIS A 78 13.79 8.45 -15.29
C HIS A 78 12.75 9.57 -15.18
N ARG A 79 11.62 9.43 -15.87
CA ARG A 79 10.59 10.47 -15.99
C ARG A 79 9.76 10.64 -14.73
N PHE A 80 9.59 9.54 -13.99
CA PHE A 80 8.78 9.48 -12.79
C PHE A 80 9.69 9.32 -11.59
N ILE A 81 9.60 10.26 -10.65
CA ILE A 81 10.51 10.33 -9.52
C ILE A 81 9.76 9.90 -8.26
N ASN A 82 10.19 8.76 -7.70
CA ASN A 82 9.69 8.19 -6.46
C ASN A 82 8.15 8.01 -6.34
N PRO A 83 7.43 7.50 -7.35
CA PRO A 83 5.99 7.24 -7.18
C PRO A 83 5.72 6.18 -6.09
N GLN A 84 4.60 6.31 -5.40
CA GLN A 84 4.16 5.41 -4.34
C GLN A 84 2.81 4.81 -4.71
N ILE A 85 2.75 3.48 -4.84
CA ILE A 85 1.51 2.71 -5.04
C ILE A 85 1.35 1.81 -3.83
N THR A 86 0.60 2.28 -2.82
CA THR A 86 0.50 1.62 -1.53
C THR A 86 -0.92 1.27 -1.13
N SER A 87 -1.11 0.13 -0.48
CA SER A 87 -2.37 -0.19 0.21
C SER A 87 -3.61 -0.28 -0.71
N ASN A 88 -3.47 -0.31 -2.03
CA ASN A 88 -4.61 -0.37 -2.93
C ASN A 88 -5.17 -1.79 -3.01
N VAL A 89 -6.46 -1.90 -3.32
CA VAL A 89 -7.07 -3.17 -3.72
C VAL A 89 -7.45 -3.06 -5.19
N ILE A 90 -7.03 -4.03 -6.00
CA ILE A 90 -7.26 -4.09 -7.43
C ILE A 90 -7.92 -5.43 -7.76
N MET A 91 -9.06 -5.39 -8.45
CA MET A 91 -9.73 -6.61 -8.86
C MET A 91 -10.43 -6.50 -10.22
N HIS A 92 -10.56 -7.64 -10.88
CA HIS A 92 -11.39 -7.80 -12.08
C HIS A 92 -10.98 -6.93 -13.28
N CYS A 93 -9.71 -6.54 -13.37
CA CYS A 93 -9.20 -5.84 -14.54
C CYS A 93 -9.50 -6.65 -15.82
N GLY A 94 -10.09 -5.99 -16.81
CA GLY A 94 -10.48 -6.56 -18.09
C GLY A 94 -11.84 -7.23 -18.12
N ARG A 95 -12.49 -7.49 -16.98
CA ARG A 95 -13.71 -8.31 -16.90
C ARG A 95 -14.78 -7.93 -17.94
N THR A 96 -15.07 -6.63 -18.11
CA THR A 96 -16.12 -6.14 -19.02
C THR A 96 -15.67 -5.80 -20.43
N GLN A 97 -14.37 -5.81 -20.72
CA GLN A 97 -13.77 -5.56 -22.04
C GLN A 97 -14.42 -4.40 -22.83
N PRO A 98 -14.61 -3.21 -22.22
CA PRO A 98 -15.37 -2.13 -22.82
C PRO A 98 -14.80 -1.63 -24.15
N THR A 99 -13.51 -1.83 -24.42
CA THR A 99 -12.88 -1.48 -25.72
C THR A 99 -12.74 -2.68 -26.66
N GLY A 100 -13.17 -3.88 -26.23
CA GLY A 100 -13.04 -5.13 -26.96
C GLY A 100 -11.66 -5.79 -26.85
N ARG A 101 -10.73 -5.22 -26.07
CA ARG A 101 -9.41 -5.83 -25.84
C ARG A 101 -9.50 -6.94 -24.80
N THR A 102 -8.58 -7.89 -24.87
CA THR A 102 -8.51 -9.05 -23.97
C THR A 102 -7.42 -8.86 -22.91
N LEU A 103 -7.36 -7.66 -22.33
CA LEU A 103 -6.33 -7.23 -21.37
C LEU A 103 -6.89 -7.08 -19.97
N GLY A 104 -6.10 -7.46 -18.96
CA GLY A 104 -6.32 -7.18 -17.54
C GLY A 104 -5.01 -6.81 -16.88
N TRP A 105 -4.53 -5.58 -17.07
CA TRP A 105 -3.24 -5.13 -16.55
C TRP A 105 -3.42 -4.38 -15.24
N ASN A 106 -2.96 -4.94 -14.12
CA ASN A 106 -3.21 -4.33 -12.82
C ASN A 106 -2.27 -3.15 -12.53
N ILE A 107 -0.96 -3.40 -12.44
CA ILE A 107 0.05 -2.34 -12.23
C ILE A 107 1.13 -2.42 -13.30
N ALA A 108 1.30 -1.33 -14.06
CA ALA A 108 2.36 -1.19 -15.06
C ALA A 108 3.23 0.03 -14.76
N VAL A 109 4.54 -0.19 -14.63
CA VAL A 109 5.51 0.86 -14.32
C VAL A 109 6.64 0.90 -15.33
N SER A 110 7.05 2.10 -15.73
CA SER A 110 8.07 2.35 -16.74
C SER A 110 8.77 3.69 -16.52
N ASP A 111 10.10 3.71 -16.68
CA ASP A 111 10.99 4.86 -16.52
C ASP A 111 10.92 5.55 -15.16
N TRP A 112 10.89 4.76 -14.10
CA TRP A 112 10.93 5.27 -12.73
C TRP A 112 12.37 5.43 -12.24
N ASP A 113 12.64 6.48 -11.48
CA ASP A 113 13.81 6.58 -10.62
C ASP A 113 13.37 6.63 -9.17
N GLY A 114 13.56 5.50 -8.50
CA GLY A 114 13.01 5.23 -7.19
C GLY A 114 11.49 5.01 -7.20
N GLY A 115 10.95 4.64 -6.05
CA GLY A 115 9.52 4.42 -5.85
C GLY A 115 9.20 3.11 -5.15
N LEU A 116 7.92 2.97 -4.79
CA LEU A 116 7.43 1.90 -3.95
C LEU A 116 6.12 1.33 -4.51
N ILE A 117 6.05 0.01 -4.61
CA ILE A 117 4.81 -0.73 -4.83
C ILE A 117 4.64 -1.66 -3.62
N ALA A 118 3.79 -1.29 -2.67
CA ALA A 118 3.69 -2.04 -1.42
C ALA A 118 2.30 -2.23 -0.83
N ASN A 119 2.10 -3.33 -0.10
CA ASN A 119 0.84 -3.61 0.60
C ASN A 119 -0.40 -3.59 -0.31
N ASN A 120 -0.25 -3.83 -1.62
CA ASN A 120 -1.39 -3.91 -2.53
C ASN A 120 -1.95 -5.33 -2.53
N ILE A 121 -3.27 -5.44 -2.66
CA ILE A 121 -3.97 -6.70 -2.87
C ILE A 121 -4.49 -6.73 -4.31
N ILE A 122 -4.02 -7.69 -5.11
CA ILE A 122 -4.39 -7.85 -6.52
C ILE A 122 -5.08 -9.20 -6.69
N LEU A 123 -6.36 -9.16 -7.04
CA LEU A 123 -7.24 -10.32 -7.04
C LEU A 123 -7.88 -10.53 -8.40
N ARG A 124 -8.05 -11.80 -8.77
CA ARG A 124 -9.07 -12.31 -9.69
C ARG A 124 -9.22 -11.64 -11.06
N GLN A 125 -9.29 -12.50 -12.06
CA GLN A 125 -9.82 -12.19 -13.37
C GLN A 125 -10.66 -13.39 -13.77
N ASP A 126 -11.98 -13.19 -13.84
CA ASP A 126 -12.98 -14.27 -13.96
C ASP A 126 -13.64 -14.31 -15.34
N ASN A 127 -13.20 -13.46 -16.28
CA ASN A 127 -13.65 -13.53 -17.66
C ASN A 127 -12.64 -14.35 -18.50
N PRO A 128 -12.97 -15.59 -18.90
CA PRO A 128 -12.05 -16.46 -19.63
C PRO A 128 -11.66 -15.94 -21.02
N ALA A 129 -12.32 -14.90 -21.55
CA ALA A 129 -11.90 -14.24 -22.78
C ALA A 129 -10.68 -13.32 -22.58
N VAL A 130 -10.36 -12.92 -21.36
CA VAL A 130 -9.30 -11.94 -21.05
C VAL A 130 -7.97 -12.64 -20.81
N VAL A 131 -7.30 -12.97 -21.91
CA VAL A 131 -6.11 -13.83 -21.88
C VAL A 131 -4.81 -13.14 -21.46
N ASN A 132 -4.73 -11.81 -21.56
CA ASN A 132 -3.50 -11.05 -21.28
C ASN A 132 -3.60 -10.30 -19.95
N VAL A 133 -3.24 -11.00 -18.88
CA VAL A 133 -3.35 -10.50 -17.51
C VAL A 133 -1.99 -10.59 -16.82
N TYR A 134 -1.63 -9.56 -16.06
CA TYR A 134 -0.52 -9.57 -15.12
C TYR A 134 -0.88 -8.76 -13.88
N ALA A 135 -0.28 -9.12 -12.75
CA ALA A 135 -0.43 -8.39 -11.50
C ALA A 135 0.48 -7.15 -11.50
N ILE A 136 1.78 -7.34 -11.67
CA ILE A 136 2.76 -6.25 -11.65
C ILE A 136 3.71 -6.42 -12.83
N ASN A 137 3.88 -5.37 -13.62
CA ASN A 137 4.87 -5.29 -14.66
C ASN A 137 5.86 -4.16 -14.36
N ILE A 138 7.10 -4.55 -14.10
CA ILE A 138 8.24 -3.65 -13.97
C ILE A 138 8.89 -3.56 -15.36
N GLY A 139 8.76 -2.41 -16.03
CA GLY A 139 9.24 -2.22 -17.40
C GLY A 139 10.75 -2.47 -17.55
N GLY A 140 11.15 -3.09 -18.67
CA GLY A 140 12.56 -3.31 -19.04
C GLY A 140 13.24 -2.08 -19.65
N ASP A 141 13.00 -0.93 -19.04
CA ASP A 141 13.47 0.37 -19.51
C ASP A 141 14.46 0.97 -18.50
N SER A 142 14.52 2.29 -18.39
CA SER A 142 15.40 2.99 -17.44
C SER A 142 15.01 2.82 -15.96
N THR A 143 13.95 2.07 -15.66
CA THR A 143 13.45 1.84 -14.30
C THR A 143 14.56 1.35 -13.36
N ARG A 144 14.76 2.07 -12.26
CA ARG A 144 15.78 1.77 -11.23
C ARG A 144 15.31 2.13 -9.83
N ASN A 145 15.96 1.58 -8.81
CA ASN A 145 15.76 1.93 -7.40
C ASN A 145 14.34 1.68 -6.84
N VAL A 146 13.53 0.86 -7.50
CA VAL A 146 12.14 0.57 -7.10
C VAL A 146 12.10 -0.58 -6.10
N THR A 147 11.32 -0.41 -5.03
CA THR A 147 11.01 -1.48 -4.07
C THR A 147 9.60 -2.01 -4.31
N VAL A 148 9.45 -3.32 -4.48
CA VAL A 148 8.18 -4.03 -4.61
C VAL A 148 8.04 -4.98 -3.44
N ARG A 149 7.14 -4.67 -2.51
CA ARG A 149 7.09 -5.44 -1.25
C ARG A 149 5.73 -5.65 -0.63
N ASP A 150 5.62 -6.75 0.11
CA ASP A 150 4.44 -7.01 0.93
C ASP A 150 3.12 -6.98 0.11
N ASN A 151 3.17 -7.24 -1.20
CA ASN A 151 1.98 -7.31 -2.03
C ASN A 151 1.40 -8.72 -2.00
N ILE A 152 0.07 -8.83 -2.01
CA ILE A 152 -0.65 -10.09 -2.14
C ILE A 152 -1.23 -10.15 -3.55
N VAL A 153 -0.78 -11.12 -4.35
CA VAL A 153 -1.42 -11.50 -5.60
C VAL A 153 -2.10 -12.84 -5.37
N TYR A 154 -3.43 -12.86 -5.46
CA TYR A 154 -4.21 -14.06 -5.15
C TYR A 154 -5.19 -14.43 -6.26
N ASN A 155 -5.08 -15.68 -6.73
CA ASN A 155 -6.03 -16.34 -7.63
C ASN A 155 -6.33 -15.53 -8.90
N LEU A 156 -5.30 -14.93 -9.48
CA LEU A 156 -5.38 -14.17 -10.71
C LEU A 156 -5.12 -15.09 -11.90
N TRP A 157 -6.12 -15.25 -12.78
CA TRP A 157 -5.95 -16.03 -14.00
C TRP A 157 -5.22 -15.22 -15.08
N THR A 158 -4.37 -15.91 -15.84
CA THR A 158 -3.83 -15.42 -17.11
C THR A 158 -3.62 -16.61 -18.04
N ASN A 159 -3.48 -16.34 -19.34
CA ASN A 159 -3.13 -17.37 -20.30
C ASN A 159 -1.83 -18.10 -19.89
N PRO A 160 -1.70 -19.43 -20.06
CA PRO A 160 -0.52 -20.19 -19.64
C PRO A 160 0.82 -19.72 -20.25
N GLN A 161 0.79 -18.94 -21.31
CA GLN A 161 1.97 -18.34 -21.93
C GLN A 161 2.37 -17.01 -21.26
N ASN A 162 1.56 -16.45 -20.37
CA ASN A 162 1.82 -15.23 -19.60
C ASN A 162 2.25 -15.54 -18.15
N GLN A 163 2.42 -14.49 -17.36
CA GLN A 163 2.95 -14.51 -16.00
C GLN A 163 2.29 -13.44 -15.13
N LEU A 164 2.35 -13.58 -13.80
CA LEU A 164 1.76 -12.60 -12.88
C LEU A 164 2.70 -11.45 -12.54
N LEU A 165 3.97 -11.74 -12.29
CA LEU A 165 5.04 -10.75 -12.09
C LEU A 165 5.96 -10.72 -13.31
N ILE A 166 6.02 -9.57 -13.98
CA ILE A 166 6.92 -9.33 -15.11
C ILE A 166 8.09 -8.50 -14.63
N LEU A 167 9.29 -9.06 -14.79
CA LEU A 167 10.56 -8.43 -14.55
C LEU A 167 11.12 -7.98 -15.89
N GLY A 168 11.28 -6.67 -16.05
CA GLY A 168 11.87 -6.08 -17.23
C GLY A 168 13.31 -6.53 -17.47
N ASP A 169 13.66 -6.67 -18.74
CA ASP A 169 15.03 -6.99 -19.15
C ASP A 169 15.95 -5.79 -18.91
N ALA A 170 17.06 -6.01 -18.22
CA ALA A 170 18.10 -5.00 -17.97
C ALA A 170 17.56 -3.67 -17.36
N PRO A 171 16.93 -3.71 -16.16
CA PRO A 171 16.57 -2.47 -15.47
C PRO A 171 17.82 -1.62 -15.22
N GLY A 172 17.63 -0.33 -14.94
CA GLY A 172 18.72 0.58 -14.53
C GLY A 172 19.40 0.20 -13.20
N GLY A 173 18.98 -0.91 -12.59
CA GLY A 173 19.56 -1.50 -11.40
C GLY A 173 18.75 -1.18 -10.16
N GLY A 174 18.93 -2.02 -9.15
CA GLY A 174 18.43 -1.71 -7.84
C GLY A 174 16.92 -1.91 -7.65
N ILE A 175 16.39 -2.96 -8.24
CA ILE A 175 15.01 -3.37 -8.02
C ILE A 175 14.99 -4.38 -6.87
N VAL A 176 14.28 -4.07 -5.79
CA VAL A 176 14.15 -4.95 -4.64
C VAL A 176 12.75 -5.54 -4.63
N VAL A 177 12.65 -6.86 -4.70
CA VAL A 177 11.37 -7.59 -4.64
C VAL A 177 11.37 -8.41 -3.36
N GLN A 178 10.62 -7.98 -2.35
CA GLN A 178 10.71 -8.59 -1.01
C GLN A 178 9.35 -8.89 -0.38
N ASN A 179 9.22 -10.00 0.33
CA ASN A 179 8.03 -10.35 1.11
C ASN A 179 6.70 -10.33 0.33
N ASN A 180 6.73 -10.48 -0.99
CA ASN A 180 5.50 -10.57 -1.78
C ASN A 180 4.95 -12.00 -1.70
N LEU A 181 3.63 -12.10 -1.61
CA LEU A 181 2.92 -13.36 -1.67
C LEU A 181 2.25 -13.44 -3.05
N ILE A 182 2.77 -14.30 -3.92
CA ILE A 182 2.27 -14.47 -5.29
C ILE A 182 1.74 -15.89 -5.42
N GLN A 183 0.42 -16.04 -5.28
CA GLN A 183 -0.21 -17.34 -5.42
C GLN A 183 -1.47 -17.36 -6.28
N SER A 184 -1.65 -18.42 -7.04
CA SER A 184 -2.86 -18.65 -7.84
C SER A 184 -3.29 -20.12 -7.79
N PRO A 185 -3.85 -20.58 -6.64
CA PRO A 185 -4.21 -21.97 -6.46
C PRO A 185 -5.32 -22.44 -7.43
N GLY A 186 -6.20 -21.55 -7.88
CA GLY A 186 -7.26 -21.91 -8.83
C GLY A 186 -6.83 -21.99 -10.30
N TYR A 187 -5.63 -21.51 -10.66
CA TYR A 187 -5.23 -21.38 -12.07
C TYR A 187 -3.77 -21.77 -12.35
N PRO A 188 -3.50 -22.55 -13.43
CA PRO A 188 -2.16 -23.03 -13.75
C PRO A 188 -1.32 -21.96 -14.46
N VAL A 189 -0.92 -20.93 -13.73
CA VAL A 189 -0.18 -19.77 -14.25
C VAL A 189 1.31 -19.85 -13.96
N CYS A 190 2.12 -19.27 -14.85
CA CYS A 190 3.50 -18.94 -14.51
C CYS A 190 3.47 -17.75 -13.54
N LEU A 191 4.27 -17.78 -12.48
CA LEU A 191 4.23 -16.79 -11.42
C LEU A 191 5.11 -15.60 -11.77
N VAL A 192 6.36 -15.84 -12.15
CA VAL A 192 7.35 -14.79 -12.44
C VAL A 192 8.02 -15.05 -13.78
N SER A 193 8.21 -14.00 -14.58
CA SER A 193 9.06 -14.06 -15.77
C SER A 193 9.93 -12.83 -15.96
N GLY A 194 11.11 -13.01 -16.54
CA GLY A 194 12.00 -11.96 -17.00
C GLY A 194 13.17 -12.50 -17.84
N GLY A 195 14.09 -11.64 -18.26
CA GLY A 195 15.34 -12.02 -18.92
C GLY A 195 16.48 -12.23 -17.93
N ALA A 196 17.48 -11.34 -17.97
CA ALA A 196 18.59 -11.34 -17.02
C ALA A 196 18.19 -10.68 -15.69
N LEU A 197 18.51 -11.32 -14.57
CA LEU A 197 18.21 -10.82 -13.22
C LEU A 197 19.23 -9.82 -12.67
N THR A 198 20.19 -9.38 -13.49
CA THR A 198 21.13 -8.32 -13.11
C THR A 198 20.36 -7.06 -12.72
N GLY A 199 20.65 -6.53 -11.53
CA GLY A 199 19.96 -5.36 -10.99
C GLY A 199 18.73 -5.67 -10.14
N TYR A 200 18.34 -6.94 -10.00
CA TYR A 200 17.29 -7.36 -9.07
C TYR A 200 17.88 -7.95 -7.78
N THR A 201 17.16 -7.80 -6.67
CA THR A 201 17.41 -8.49 -5.40
C THR A 201 16.08 -9.02 -4.88
N PHE A 202 16.09 -10.26 -4.41
CA PHE A 202 14.90 -10.97 -3.92
C PHE A 202 15.12 -11.46 -2.49
N THR A 203 14.09 -11.38 -1.64
CA THR A 203 14.13 -11.92 -0.28
C THR A 203 12.72 -12.14 0.28
N GLY A 204 12.50 -13.27 0.92
CA GLY A 204 11.28 -13.55 1.70
C GLY A 204 9.98 -13.66 0.89
N ASN A 205 10.02 -13.80 -0.44
CA ASN A 205 8.80 -13.94 -1.23
C ASN A 205 8.23 -15.36 -1.11
N THR A 206 6.90 -15.46 -1.20
CA THR A 206 6.16 -16.73 -1.18
C THR A 206 5.46 -16.96 -2.51
N TYR A 207 5.62 -18.15 -3.07
CA TYR A 207 5.15 -18.50 -4.41
C TYR A 207 4.27 -19.74 -4.37
N HIS A 208 3.13 -19.73 -5.05
CA HIS A 208 2.35 -20.96 -5.23
C HIS A 208 1.47 -20.94 -6.50
N SER A 209 1.49 -22.01 -7.28
CA SER A 209 0.66 -22.15 -8.49
C SER A 209 0.12 -23.56 -8.63
N SER A 210 -1.10 -23.71 -9.17
CA SER A 210 -1.61 -25.03 -9.60
C SER A 210 -1.00 -25.51 -10.92
N ARG A 211 -0.08 -24.72 -11.49
CA ARG A 211 0.73 -25.14 -12.64
C ARG A 211 1.70 -26.24 -12.23
N THR A 212 2.10 -27.07 -13.19
CA THR A 212 3.21 -28.04 -13.02
C THR A 212 4.42 -27.36 -12.38
N TRP A 213 4.97 -27.99 -11.34
CA TRP A 213 6.09 -27.49 -10.55
C TRP A 213 7.27 -26.98 -11.39
N ALA A 214 7.61 -27.68 -12.47
CA ALA A 214 8.70 -27.34 -13.40
C ALA A 214 8.47 -26.08 -14.26
N GLU A 215 7.32 -25.43 -14.12
CA GLU A 215 6.89 -24.32 -14.98
C GLU A 215 6.44 -23.07 -14.20
N TRP A 216 6.72 -23.01 -12.91
CA TRP A 216 6.32 -21.90 -12.06
C TRP A 216 7.03 -20.59 -12.43
N PHE A 217 8.24 -20.66 -12.96
CA PHE A 217 9.06 -19.50 -13.30
C PHE A 217 9.51 -19.57 -14.75
N ARG A 218 9.79 -18.41 -15.35
CA ARG A 218 10.36 -18.33 -16.71
C ARG A 218 11.45 -17.28 -16.82
N LEU A 219 12.70 -17.70 -17.01
CA LEU A 219 13.82 -16.79 -17.25
C LEU A 219 14.40 -16.95 -18.65
N SER A 220 14.58 -15.84 -19.36
CA SER A 220 15.13 -15.80 -20.72
C SER A 220 14.44 -16.80 -21.67
N GLY A 221 13.12 -16.94 -21.53
CA GLY A 221 12.29 -17.86 -22.31
C GLY A 221 12.27 -19.32 -21.82
N ALA A 222 13.12 -19.71 -20.88
CA ALA A 222 13.17 -21.07 -20.33
C ALA A 222 12.30 -21.19 -19.07
N LEU A 223 11.44 -22.21 -19.03
CA LEU A 223 10.67 -22.58 -17.84
C LEU A 223 11.58 -23.25 -16.79
N MET A 224 11.29 -23.03 -15.51
CA MET A 224 11.99 -23.68 -14.41
C MET A 224 11.11 -23.87 -13.17
N ASP A 225 11.56 -24.78 -12.32
CA ASP A 225 11.00 -25.02 -11.00
C ASP A 225 11.50 -24.01 -9.96
N PHE A 226 10.96 -24.13 -8.75
CA PHE A 226 11.32 -23.28 -7.63
C PHE A 226 12.80 -23.40 -7.20
N PRO A 227 13.43 -24.60 -7.07
CA PRO A 227 14.87 -24.68 -6.81
C PRO A 227 15.73 -24.01 -7.88
N GLY A 228 15.35 -24.14 -9.16
CA GLY A 228 15.96 -23.44 -10.28
C GLY A 228 15.84 -21.92 -10.13
N TRP A 229 14.65 -21.44 -9.73
CA TRP A 229 14.43 -20.03 -9.40
C TRP A 229 15.35 -19.55 -8.28
N GLN A 230 15.37 -20.22 -7.12
CA GLN A 230 16.22 -19.81 -5.98
C GLN A 230 17.70 -19.71 -6.38
N THR A 231 18.16 -20.64 -7.21
CA THR A 231 19.55 -20.63 -7.74
C THR A 231 19.78 -19.44 -8.66
N ALA A 232 18.82 -19.13 -9.55
CA ALA A 232 18.94 -18.05 -10.52
C ALA A 232 18.79 -16.65 -9.90
N SER A 233 17.87 -16.49 -8.94
CA SER A 233 17.56 -15.22 -8.27
C SER A 233 18.45 -14.92 -7.07
N GLY A 234 19.06 -15.96 -6.48
CA GLY A 234 19.79 -15.86 -5.21
C GLY A 234 18.89 -15.80 -3.98
N GLU A 235 17.58 -16.01 -4.14
CA GLU A 235 16.59 -15.93 -3.07
C GLU A 235 16.56 -17.21 -2.22
N VAL A 236 17.44 -17.27 -1.23
CA VAL A 236 17.61 -18.46 -0.38
C VAL A 236 16.49 -18.66 0.64
N ASP A 237 15.75 -17.59 0.97
CA ASP A 237 14.70 -17.54 1.98
C ASP A 237 13.27 -17.52 1.39
N ALA A 238 13.14 -17.73 0.08
CA ALA A 238 11.84 -17.89 -0.59
C ALA A 238 11.06 -19.09 0.00
N ALA A 239 9.73 -19.00 -0.03
CA ALA A 239 8.82 -20.11 0.31
C ALA A 239 7.97 -20.54 -0.90
N ALA A 240 7.65 -21.84 -0.99
CA ALA A 240 6.82 -22.41 -2.07
C ALA A 240 5.48 -22.99 -1.58
N GLU A 241 5.21 -22.86 -0.27
CA GLU A 241 4.03 -23.46 0.35
C GLU A 241 2.79 -22.58 0.15
N PRO A 242 1.62 -23.16 -0.13
CA PRO A 242 0.38 -22.42 -0.22
C PRO A 242 0.04 -21.78 1.12
N VAL A 243 -0.34 -20.51 1.09
CA VAL A 243 -0.77 -19.77 2.28
C VAL A 243 -2.29 -19.81 2.36
N ALA A 244 -2.80 -20.34 3.48
CA ALA A 244 -4.23 -20.32 3.78
C ALA A 244 -4.65 -18.96 4.32
N PHE A 245 -5.82 -18.50 3.90
CA PHE A 245 -6.43 -17.25 4.32
C PHE A 245 -7.79 -17.50 4.97
N VAL A 246 -8.29 -16.51 5.72
CA VAL A 246 -9.57 -16.62 6.44
C VAL A 246 -10.75 -16.74 5.48
N ASP A 247 -10.79 -15.85 4.50
CA ASP A 247 -11.85 -15.76 3.49
C ASP A 247 -11.35 -14.97 2.26
N PRO A 248 -10.46 -15.57 1.43
CA PRO A 248 -9.86 -14.87 0.30
C PRO A 248 -10.79 -14.76 -0.91
N ASP A 249 -12.05 -15.17 -0.77
CA ASP A 249 -13.11 -15.07 -1.78
C ASP A 249 -13.91 -13.75 -1.71
N ARG A 250 -13.61 -12.89 -0.73
CA ARG A 250 -14.23 -11.55 -0.63
C ARG A 250 -13.98 -10.68 -1.86
N THR A 251 -15.07 -10.11 -2.39
CA THR A 251 -15.12 -9.16 -3.50
C THR A 251 -16.09 -8.01 -3.18
N ILE A 252 -16.16 -7.01 -4.07
CA ILE A 252 -17.19 -5.96 -3.99
C ILE A 252 -18.62 -6.49 -4.05
N GLU A 253 -18.87 -7.61 -4.75
CA GLU A 253 -20.19 -8.24 -4.79
C GLU A 253 -20.55 -8.84 -3.43
N THR A 254 -19.63 -9.57 -2.80
CA THR A 254 -19.86 -10.11 -1.45
C THR A 254 -19.98 -9.00 -0.40
N TYR A 255 -19.27 -7.87 -0.59
CA TYR A 255 -19.45 -6.69 0.24
C TYR A 255 -20.85 -6.09 0.07
N ASN A 256 -21.32 -5.96 -1.16
CA ASN A 256 -22.66 -5.42 -1.40
C ASN A 256 -23.76 -6.33 -0.83
N GLU A 257 -23.55 -7.65 -0.86
CA GLU A 257 -24.40 -8.63 -0.18
C GLU A 257 -24.36 -8.48 1.34
N SER A 258 -23.19 -8.23 1.93
CA SER A 258 -23.09 -7.96 3.37
C SER A 258 -23.83 -6.68 3.78
N GLN A 259 -23.96 -5.72 2.85
CA GLN A 259 -24.79 -4.52 3.04
C GLN A 259 -26.30 -4.78 2.79
N GLY A 260 -26.71 -6.02 2.50
CA GLY A 260 -28.11 -6.39 2.25
C GLY A 260 -28.62 -6.08 0.85
N PHE A 261 -27.72 -5.84 -0.11
CA PHE A 261 -28.06 -5.59 -1.51
C PHE A 261 -27.63 -6.75 -2.42
N GLU A 262 -28.09 -6.76 -3.66
CA GLU A 262 -27.76 -7.84 -4.60
C GLU A 262 -26.24 -7.94 -4.85
N PRO A 263 -25.62 -9.14 -4.85
CA PRO A 263 -24.19 -9.35 -5.08
C PRO A 263 -23.81 -9.16 -6.56
N THR A 264 -23.98 -7.95 -7.09
CA THR A 264 -23.65 -7.63 -8.47
C THR A 264 -22.94 -6.29 -8.56
N MET A 265 -22.02 -6.15 -9.52
CA MET A 265 -21.38 -4.87 -9.83
C MET A 265 -22.41 -3.76 -10.16
N ALA A 266 -23.53 -4.11 -10.80
CA ALA A 266 -24.59 -3.14 -11.10
C ALA A 266 -25.24 -2.60 -9.82
N SER A 267 -25.65 -3.48 -8.90
CA SER A 267 -26.23 -3.07 -7.62
C SER A 267 -25.23 -2.32 -6.74
N PHE A 268 -23.97 -2.77 -6.71
CA PHE A 268 -22.90 -2.06 -6.00
C PHE A 268 -22.76 -0.61 -6.49
N LEU A 269 -22.75 -0.38 -7.81
CA LEU A 269 -22.68 0.97 -8.38
C LEU A 269 -23.91 1.81 -8.07
N GLU A 270 -25.10 1.22 -8.00
CA GLU A 270 -26.31 1.93 -7.57
C GLU A 270 -26.18 2.43 -6.13
N GLN A 271 -25.54 1.66 -5.25
CA GLN A 271 -25.29 2.08 -3.87
C GLN A 271 -24.22 3.17 -3.77
N VAL A 272 -23.08 2.99 -4.45
CA VAL A 272 -21.99 3.98 -4.50
C VAL A 272 -22.49 5.33 -5.05
N ARG A 273 -23.37 5.33 -6.05
CA ARG A 273 -23.93 6.56 -6.65
C ARG A 273 -24.87 7.35 -5.73
N GLN A 274 -25.31 6.77 -4.63
CA GLN A 274 -26.08 7.50 -3.60
C GLN A 274 -25.17 8.37 -2.72
N GLN A 275 -23.85 8.20 -2.83
CA GLN A 275 -22.88 9.07 -2.17
C GLN A 275 -22.97 10.49 -2.74
N GLY A 276 -23.09 11.48 -1.85
CA GLY A 276 -23.15 12.87 -2.28
C GLY A 276 -22.75 13.85 -1.17
N LYS A 277 -22.53 15.11 -1.55
CA LYS A 277 -22.12 16.18 -0.63
C LYS A 277 -23.04 16.33 0.60
N HIS A 278 -24.32 16.01 0.44
CA HIS A 278 -25.34 16.11 1.49
C HIS A 278 -25.79 14.76 2.06
N ASN A 279 -25.21 13.67 1.56
CA ASN A 279 -25.52 12.31 1.96
C ASN A 279 -24.22 11.50 1.92
N TRP A 280 -23.41 11.67 2.96
CA TRP A 280 -22.18 10.91 3.12
C TRP A 280 -22.50 9.57 3.76
N ARG A 281 -22.25 8.51 2.99
CA ARG A 281 -22.36 7.10 3.32
C ARG A 281 -20.96 6.59 3.62
N PRO A 282 -20.53 6.55 4.90
CA PRO A 282 -19.22 6.03 5.27
C PRO A 282 -19.04 4.56 4.83
N GLU A 283 -20.13 3.80 4.78
CA GLU A 283 -20.16 2.40 4.39
C GLU A 283 -19.92 2.18 2.88
N TYR A 284 -19.88 3.22 2.05
CA TYR A 284 -19.48 3.10 0.63
C TYR A 284 -18.24 3.96 0.33
N THR A 285 -17.27 3.93 1.24
CA THR A 285 -15.93 4.51 1.04
C THR A 285 -14.91 3.43 0.64
N ALA A 286 -13.84 3.83 -0.06
CA ALA A 286 -12.84 2.85 -0.53
C ALA A 286 -12.12 2.17 0.63
N ALA A 287 -11.89 2.89 1.73
CA ALA A 287 -11.27 2.34 2.93
C ALA A 287 -12.08 1.17 3.50
N VAL A 288 -13.35 1.39 3.87
CA VAL A 288 -14.23 0.36 4.45
C VAL A 288 -14.30 -0.90 3.57
N ILE A 289 -14.41 -0.73 2.26
CA ILE A 289 -14.47 -1.86 1.32
C ILE A 289 -13.12 -2.58 1.21
N ASN A 290 -12.02 -1.82 1.10
CA ASN A 290 -10.67 -2.40 1.08
C ASN A 290 -10.42 -3.19 2.36
N ASP A 291 -10.91 -2.70 3.49
CA ASP A 291 -10.73 -3.29 4.81
C ASP A 291 -11.52 -4.60 4.93
N TYR A 292 -12.78 -4.61 4.45
CA TYR A 292 -13.56 -5.84 4.30
C TYR A 292 -12.80 -6.90 3.49
N ILE A 293 -12.19 -6.54 2.36
CA ILE A 293 -11.42 -7.47 1.52
C ILE A 293 -10.15 -7.94 2.24
N ARG A 294 -9.42 -7.02 2.87
CA ARG A 294 -8.19 -7.29 3.64
C ARG A 294 -8.42 -8.25 4.80
N ALA A 295 -9.55 -8.15 5.49
CA ALA A 295 -9.90 -9.08 6.56
C ALA A 295 -10.00 -10.53 6.06
N GLY A 296 -10.37 -10.72 4.79
CA GLY A 296 -10.34 -12.03 4.14
C GLY A 296 -8.95 -12.66 4.08
N PHE A 297 -7.90 -11.84 4.11
CA PHE A 297 -6.52 -12.31 4.06
C PHE A 297 -5.91 -12.53 5.45
N ALA A 298 -6.32 -11.80 6.50
CA ALA A 298 -5.93 -11.92 7.93
C ALA A 298 -4.42 -12.07 8.27
N LEU A 299 -3.59 -12.16 7.25
CA LEU A 299 -2.15 -12.01 7.16
C LEU A 299 -1.86 -10.71 6.41
N ALA A 300 -2.72 -9.70 6.62
CA ALA A 300 -2.52 -8.39 6.01
C ALA A 300 -1.08 -7.94 6.29
N PRO A 301 -0.41 -7.29 5.34
CA PRO A 301 0.93 -6.74 5.58
C PRO A 301 0.96 -5.87 6.83
N SER A 302 2.15 -5.75 7.43
CA SER A 302 2.43 -4.75 8.48
C SER A 302 1.89 -3.36 8.10
N PRO A 303 1.64 -2.47 9.08
CA PRO A 303 1.05 -1.17 8.83
C PRO A 303 1.73 -0.48 7.65
N PRO A 304 1.00 0.23 6.78
CA PRO A 304 1.52 0.75 5.54
C PRO A 304 2.79 1.53 5.79
N ILE A 305 3.78 1.23 4.96
CA ILE A 305 5.04 1.94 4.95
C ILE A 305 5.09 2.76 3.67
N LEU A 306 5.21 4.08 3.80
CA LEU A 306 5.56 4.98 2.71
C LEU A 306 7.06 5.21 2.73
N ASP A 307 7.72 5.05 1.58
CA ASP A 307 9.14 5.32 1.46
C ASP A 307 9.34 6.67 0.77
N GLY A 308 9.68 7.68 1.56
CA GLY A 308 10.09 8.99 1.10
C GLY A 308 11.54 8.95 0.65
N TYR A 309 11.79 9.33 -0.59
CA TYR A 309 13.14 9.47 -1.13
C TYR A 309 13.51 10.96 -1.20
N PRO A 310 14.80 11.31 -1.16
CA PRO A 310 15.20 12.69 -1.10
C PRO A 310 14.84 13.43 -2.40
N LEU A 311 14.35 14.65 -2.25
CA LEU A 311 14.21 15.63 -3.32
C LEU A 311 15.59 16.16 -3.74
N ASP A 312 16.43 16.44 -2.75
CA ASP A 312 17.76 17.03 -2.88
C ASP A 312 18.68 16.35 -1.86
N ASP A 313 19.92 16.04 -2.25
CA ASP A 313 21.00 15.70 -1.34
C ASP A 313 22.38 16.18 -1.86
N THR A 314 23.19 16.70 -0.95
CA THR A 314 24.48 17.28 -1.33
C THR A 314 25.40 17.39 -0.11
N TRP A 315 26.60 17.91 -0.30
CA TRP A 315 27.47 18.31 0.79
C TRP A 315 28.13 19.66 0.51
N THR A 316 28.74 20.26 1.52
CA THR A 316 29.56 21.47 1.31
C THR A 316 30.79 21.39 2.20
N ARG A 317 31.84 22.14 1.83
CA ARG A 317 33.05 22.28 2.63
C ARG A 317 33.59 23.70 2.55
N ALA A 318 34.13 24.21 3.65
CA ALA A 318 34.69 25.55 3.80
C ALA A 318 35.79 25.96 2.81
N THR A 319 36.41 25.00 2.11
CA THR A 319 37.49 25.29 1.16
C THR A 319 37.35 24.47 -0.12
N GLY A 320 37.19 25.16 -1.25
CA GLY A 320 37.62 24.71 -2.59
C GLY A 320 36.83 23.59 -3.26
N GLU A 321 35.84 22.99 -2.60
CA GLU A 321 35.02 21.91 -3.16
C GLU A 321 33.54 22.21 -2.93
N SER A 322 32.78 22.33 -4.02
CA SER A 322 31.33 22.40 -3.98
C SER A 322 30.79 21.33 -4.92
N PRO A 323 30.12 20.29 -4.41
CA PRO A 323 29.42 19.32 -5.23
C PRO A 323 28.21 19.98 -5.91
N ARG A 324 27.68 19.32 -6.95
CA ARG A 324 26.60 19.86 -7.79
C ARG A 324 25.41 18.91 -7.94
N GLY A 325 25.15 18.06 -6.94
CA GLY A 325 24.03 17.12 -6.95
C GLY A 325 24.16 15.90 -7.87
N GLY A 326 25.28 15.74 -8.58
CA GLY A 326 25.48 14.62 -9.52
C GLY A 326 26.33 13.48 -8.98
N GLU A 327 26.68 13.52 -7.70
CA GLU A 327 27.67 12.63 -7.11
C GLU A 327 27.00 11.42 -6.50
N SER A 328 27.58 10.23 -6.63
CA SER A 328 27.03 9.00 -6.04
C SER A 328 27.24 8.89 -4.52
N THR A 329 27.94 9.86 -3.92
CA THR A 329 28.19 9.91 -2.48
C THR A 329 28.27 11.33 -1.93
N MET A 330 27.65 11.58 -0.78
CA MET A 330 27.82 12.78 0.04
C MET A 330 28.82 12.54 1.17
N LYS A 331 29.37 13.61 1.75
CA LYS A 331 30.53 13.52 2.66
C LYS A 331 30.30 14.22 3.99
N THR A 332 30.74 13.54 5.05
CA THR A 332 30.82 14.12 6.39
C THR A 332 32.27 14.35 6.77
N PHE A 333 32.55 15.49 7.43
CA PHE A 333 33.90 16.01 7.63
C PHE A 333 34.26 16.17 9.10
N THR A 334 35.54 15.97 9.41
CA THR A 334 36.12 16.16 10.74
C THR A 334 36.14 17.64 11.14
N ALA A 335 36.32 17.95 12.44
CA ALA A 335 36.35 19.32 12.94
C ALA A 335 37.43 20.24 12.29
N ALA A 336 38.46 19.68 11.67
CA ALA A 336 39.49 20.44 10.94
C ALA A 336 39.04 20.87 9.52
N ASN A 337 37.98 20.25 8.99
CA ASN A 337 37.36 20.54 7.70
C ASN A 337 35.89 20.87 7.95
N ILE A 338 35.53 22.14 8.12
CA ILE A 338 34.13 22.51 8.34
C ILE A 338 33.32 22.15 7.09
N GLY A 339 32.52 21.10 7.15
CA GLY A 339 31.69 20.63 6.06
C GLY A 339 30.57 19.71 6.55
N TYR A 340 29.49 19.67 5.78
CA TYR A 340 28.22 19.05 6.16
C TYR A 340 27.59 18.41 4.94
N SER A 341 26.91 17.28 5.15
CA SER A 341 25.96 16.76 4.17
C SER A 341 24.56 17.27 4.47
N TYR A 342 23.74 17.36 3.44
CA TYR A 342 22.35 17.81 3.49
C TYR A 342 21.50 16.80 2.73
N VAL A 343 20.34 16.47 3.28
CA VAL A 343 19.31 15.66 2.60
C VAL A 343 17.96 16.33 2.84
N LYS A 344 17.12 16.41 1.81
CA LYS A 344 15.77 17.00 1.88
C LYS A 344 14.74 16.01 1.36
N PHE A 345 13.60 15.90 2.04
CA PHE A 345 12.50 15.01 1.68
C PHE A 345 11.19 15.78 1.56
N ALA A 346 10.30 15.32 0.69
CA ALA A 346 8.89 15.70 0.73
C ALA A 346 8.21 15.01 1.92
N ILE A 347 7.35 15.75 2.64
CA ILE A 347 6.57 15.24 3.79
C ILE A 347 5.11 15.69 3.76
N GLY A 348 4.69 16.44 2.73
CA GLY A 348 3.33 16.98 2.65
C GLY A 348 2.23 15.92 2.60
N ASP A 349 2.55 14.71 2.12
CA ASP A 349 1.64 13.57 2.04
C ASP A 349 1.34 12.90 3.39
N LEU A 350 2.11 13.26 4.43
CA LEU A 350 1.94 12.80 5.81
C LEU A 350 0.86 13.58 6.58
N ALA A 351 0.43 14.74 6.07
CA ALA A 351 -0.64 15.50 6.68
C ALA A 351 -1.93 14.66 6.81
N GLY A 352 -2.47 14.59 8.02
CA GLY A 352 -3.69 13.83 8.32
C GLY A 352 -3.49 12.32 8.53
N LYS A 353 -2.26 11.80 8.50
CA LYS A 353 -1.97 10.41 8.85
C LYS A 353 -1.64 10.27 10.34
N GLN A 354 -2.06 9.17 10.97
CA GLN A 354 -1.54 8.78 12.28
C GLN A 354 -0.18 8.09 12.10
N VAL A 355 0.85 8.90 11.88
CA VAL A 355 2.23 8.41 11.72
C VAL A 355 2.67 7.75 13.03
N LEU A 356 3.03 6.47 12.96
CA LEU A 356 3.54 5.68 14.08
C LEU A 356 5.04 5.86 14.24
N ARG A 357 5.77 5.87 13.11
CA ARG A 357 7.22 5.95 13.11
C ARG A 357 7.75 6.48 11.80
N VAL A 358 8.82 7.28 11.87
CA VAL A 358 9.62 7.70 10.72
C VAL A 358 11.09 7.42 10.97
N MET A 359 11.68 6.57 10.14
CA MET A 359 13.11 6.27 10.18
C MET A 359 13.82 6.94 9.02
N LEU A 360 14.77 7.83 9.32
CA LEU A 360 15.77 8.29 8.35
C LEU A 360 16.83 7.20 8.22
N ARG A 361 16.90 6.59 7.03
CA ARG A 361 17.86 5.56 6.66
C ARG A 361 18.94 6.16 5.79
N LEU A 362 20.19 5.93 6.18
CA LEU A 362 21.39 6.43 5.51
C LEU A 362 22.35 5.27 5.32
N PHE A 363 22.92 5.12 4.12
CA PHE A 363 23.84 4.01 3.85
C PHE A 363 25.27 4.49 3.71
N SER A 364 26.20 3.75 4.31
CA SER A 364 27.63 3.91 4.06
C SER A 364 28.26 2.55 3.76
N SER A 365 29.07 2.47 2.71
CA SER A 365 29.85 1.28 2.38
C SER A 365 31.19 1.20 3.13
N GLU A 366 31.48 2.16 4.00
CA GLU A 366 32.74 2.29 4.72
C GLU A 366 32.58 1.85 6.19
N ILE A 367 33.68 1.46 6.84
CA ILE A 367 33.74 1.20 8.30
C ILE A 367 34.55 2.35 8.91
N SER A 368 34.03 3.04 9.92
CA SER A 368 34.68 4.23 10.51
C SER A 368 34.30 4.44 11.96
N THR A 369 35.22 4.86 12.83
CA THR A 369 34.94 5.10 14.26
C THR A 369 34.38 6.50 14.55
N SER A 370 33.98 7.26 13.53
CA SER A 370 33.45 8.61 13.68
C SER A 370 32.02 8.59 14.25
N THR A 371 31.78 9.37 15.31
CA THR A 371 30.43 9.62 15.81
C THR A 371 29.70 10.60 14.89
N MET A 372 28.51 10.20 14.44
CA MET A 372 27.64 10.98 13.57
C MET A 372 26.66 11.83 14.38
N THR A 373 26.36 13.03 13.90
CA THR A 373 25.30 13.89 14.41
C THR A 373 24.35 14.25 13.28
N ILE A 374 23.05 14.11 13.53
CA ILE A 374 21.96 14.55 12.64
C ILE A 374 21.21 15.70 13.31
N ARG A 375 20.92 16.74 12.53
CA ARG A 375 20.11 17.89 12.96
C ARG A 375 18.99 18.13 11.97
N ASP A 376 17.90 18.75 12.43
CA ASP A 376 16.95 19.37 11.51
C ASP A 376 17.62 20.56 10.83
N TYR A 377 17.10 20.97 9.68
CA TYR A 377 17.64 22.08 8.91
C TYR A 377 16.56 22.82 8.15
N VAL A 378 16.87 24.07 7.82
CA VAL A 378 16.00 24.91 6.99
C VAL A 378 15.93 24.37 5.55
N ASN A 379 14.78 24.53 4.90
CA ASN A 379 14.54 24.00 3.54
C ASN A 379 14.97 24.95 2.41
N ASN A 380 15.50 26.13 2.73
CA ASN A 380 15.81 27.21 1.78
C ASN A 380 17.16 27.03 1.04
N TRP A 381 17.42 25.82 0.56
CA TRP A 381 18.59 25.46 -0.22
C TRP A 381 18.20 24.63 -1.44
N ASN A 382 19.09 24.54 -2.42
CA ASN A 382 18.88 23.77 -3.64
C ASN A 382 20.16 23.01 -3.99
N GLU A 383 20.02 21.73 -4.33
CA GLU A 383 21.12 20.80 -4.55
C GLU A 383 22.14 21.26 -5.61
N GLU A 384 21.66 21.83 -6.72
CA GLU A 384 22.50 22.24 -7.86
C GLU A 384 23.32 23.49 -7.57
N THR A 385 22.89 24.29 -6.59
CA THR A 385 23.44 25.64 -6.34
C THR A 385 24.05 25.79 -4.95
N LEU A 386 23.87 24.83 -4.05
CA LEU A 386 24.42 24.92 -2.70
C LEU A 386 25.95 24.85 -2.72
N THR A 387 26.57 25.86 -2.12
CA THR A 387 28.01 26.02 -1.95
C THR A 387 28.27 26.46 -0.52
N PHE A 388 29.53 26.43 -0.09
CA PHE A 388 29.87 26.96 1.22
C PHE A 388 29.52 28.44 1.40
N ASP A 389 29.54 29.23 0.32
CA ASP A 389 29.31 30.67 0.39
C ASP A 389 27.83 31.04 0.56
N ASN A 390 26.92 30.18 0.11
CA ASN A 390 25.47 30.44 0.15
C ASN A 390 24.69 29.47 1.04
N VAL A 391 25.38 28.61 1.78
CA VAL A 391 24.75 27.71 2.75
C VAL A 391 24.06 28.51 3.86
N PRO A 392 22.82 28.17 4.24
CA PRO A 392 22.13 28.88 5.33
C PRO A 392 22.94 28.87 6.63
N ALA A 393 23.23 30.07 7.16
CA ALA A 393 24.07 30.24 8.33
C ALA A 393 23.28 30.10 9.65
N PRO A 394 23.88 29.50 10.70
CA PRO A 394 25.12 28.71 10.65
C PRO A 394 24.88 27.33 10.00
N SER A 395 25.90 26.77 9.34
CA SER A 395 25.82 25.50 8.62
C SER A 395 25.59 24.27 9.53
N ASN A 396 25.72 24.44 10.85
CA ASN A 396 25.32 23.48 11.88
C ASN A 396 24.09 23.94 12.69
N SER A 397 23.27 24.84 12.15
CA SER A 397 22.01 25.23 12.78
C SER A 397 21.03 24.05 12.81
N GLY A 398 20.12 24.11 13.79
CA GLY A 398 19.14 23.06 14.04
C GLY A 398 19.31 22.38 15.39
N ALA A 399 18.20 21.89 15.92
CA ALA A 399 18.14 20.97 17.03
C ALA A 399 18.85 19.66 16.66
N VAL A 400 19.67 19.15 17.58
CA VAL A 400 20.20 17.79 17.45
C VAL A 400 19.03 16.82 17.54
N ILE A 401 18.86 16.02 16.49
CA ILE A 401 17.87 14.95 16.48
C ILE A 401 18.49 13.70 17.08
N ALA A 402 19.68 13.34 16.62
CA ALA A 402 20.38 12.15 17.10
C ALA A 402 21.89 12.29 16.98
N THR A 403 22.57 11.53 17.83
CA THR A 403 24.00 11.22 17.72
C THR A 403 24.14 9.71 17.77
N PHE A 404 24.88 9.12 16.84
CA PHE A 404 25.06 7.67 16.77
C PHE A 404 26.47 7.31 16.32
N ASP A 405 26.99 6.19 16.81
CA ASP A 405 28.27 5.65 16.38
C ASP A 405 28.05 4.84 15.12
N ALA A 406 28.54 5.37 14.01
CA ALA A 406 28.35 4.75 12.71
C ALA A 406 29.54 3.83 12.41
N THR A 407 29.81 2.86 13.29
CA THR A 407 31.06 2.05 13.24
C THR A 407 31.15 1.15 12.03
N ASP A 408 30.02 0.65 11.55
CA ASP A 408 29.96 -0.42 10.56
C ASP A 408 29.50 0.10 9.20
N ALA A 409 29.81 -0.68 8.15
CA ALA A 409 29.21 -0.50 6.83
C ALA A 409 27.77 -1.03 6.82
N GLY A 410 26.90 -0.38 6.06
CA GLY A 410 25.50 -0.74 5.92
C GLY A 410 24.54 0.42 6.14
N TRP A 411 23.28 0.07 6.38
CA TRP A 411 22.24 1.02 6.75
C TRP A 411 22.40 1.46 8.20
N HIS A 412 22.31 2.77 8.39
CA HIS A 412 22.20 3.44 9.68
C HIS A 412 20.82 4.09 9.74
N GLU A 413 20.09 3.83 10.80
CA GLU A 413 18.71 4.28 10.94
C GLU A 413 18.56 5.20 12.14
N VAL A 414 17.95 6.36 11.91
CA VAL A 414 17.68 7.35 12.95
C VAL A 414 16.19 7.60 13.01
N ASP A 415 15.63 7.46 14.21
CA ASP A 415 14.23 7.81 14.45
C ASP A 415 14.08 9.33 14.40
N VAL A 416 13.34 9.82 13.41
CA VAL A 416 13.07 11.24 13.19
C VAL A 416 11.59 11.57 13.39
N THR A 417 10.82 10.67 14.01
CA THR A 417 9.35 10.75 14.13
C THR A 417 8.91 12.07 14.74
N THR A 418 9.49 12.47 15.87
CA THR A 418 9.12 13.71 16.58
C THR A 418 9.39 14.95 15.74
N THR A 419 10.52 14.98 15.03
CA THR A 419 10.91 16.10 14.17
C THR A 419 9.94 16.23 12.99
N ILE A 420 9.61 15.12 12.34
CA ILE A 420 8.67 15.07 11.21
C ILE A 420 7.28 15.50 11.66
N LEU A 421 6.76 14.95 12.75
CA LEU A 421 5.43 15.31 13.27
C LEU A 421 5.34 16.79 13.63
N THR A 422 6.41 17.37 14.18
CA THR A 422 6.47 18.81 14.45
C THR A 422 6.43 19.63 13.17
N ALA A 423 7.18 19.23 12.14
CA ALA A 423 7.19 19.91 10.84
C ALA A 423 5.82 19.83 10.13
N VAL A 424 5.21 18.65 10.11
CA VAL A 424 3.86 18.43 9.53
C VAL A 424 2.82 19.22 10.30
N GLY A 425 2.85 19.22 11.63
CA GLY A 425 1.94 20.01 12.47
C GLY A 425 2.09 21.52 12.28
N ALA A 426 3.28 21.99 11.87
CA ALA A 426 3.54 23.37 11.46
C ALA A 426 3.14 23.67 10.00
N GLY A 427 2.59 22.69 9.26
CA GLY A 427 2.15 22.84 7.88
C GLY A 427 3.28 22.79 6.84
N GLN A 428 4.46 22.27 7.19
CA GLN A 428 5.56 22.12 6.24
C GLN A 428 5.30 20.95 5.28
N THR A 429 5.71 21.12 4.03
CA THR A 429 5.60 20.09 2.97
C THR A 429 6.93 19.43 2.63
N GLU A 430 8.03 19.96 3.18
CA GLU A 430 9.39 19.48 2.98
C GLU A 430 10.12 19.51 4.33
N ILE A 431 11.15 18.68 4.47
CA ILE A 431 12.04 18.67 5.64
C ILE A 431 13.47 18.44 5.18
N SER A 432 14.42 19.12 5.83
CA SER A 432 15.85 18.96 5.57
C SER A 432 16.57 18.49 6.82
N PHE A 433 17.62 17.70 6.62
CA PHE A 433 18.52 17.26 7.68
C PHE A 433 19.97 17.63 7.33
N THR A 434 20.75 18.04 8.33
CA THR A 434 22.22 18.11 8.18
C THR A 434 22.87 16.91 8.86
N LEU A 435 23.97 16.45 8.27
CA LEU A 435 24.82 15.41 8.83
C LEU A 435 26.25 15.92 8.98
N ASN A 436 26.84 15.69 10.15
CA ASN A 436 28.25 15.99 10.40
C ASN A 436 28.88 14.94 11.34
N THR A 437 30.20 14.77 11.29
CA THR A 437 30.93 13.96 12.28
C THR A 437 31.48 14.85 13.38
N THR A 438 31.59 14.30 14.60
CA THR A 438 32.34 14.92 15.70
C THR A 438 33.57 14.08 15.99
N GLY A 439 34.72 14.47 15.44
CA GLY A 439 35.97 13.68 15.50
C GLY A 439 36.06 12.56 14.45
N GLY A 440 37.25 11.96 14.32
CA GLY A 440 37.48 10.80 13.43
C GLY A 440 38.00 11.15 12.02
N VAL A 441 37.59 10.36 11.01
CA VAL A 441 37.93 10.50 9.58
C VAL A 441 36.69 10.85 8.75
N ASN A 442 36.89 11.42 7.56
CA ASN A 442 35.80 11.67 6.61
C ASN A 442 35.08 10.36 6.27
N ARG A 443 33.76 10.44 6.04
CA ARG A 443 32.96 9.30 5.63
C ARG A 443 32.05 9.61 4.45
N ASN A 444 31.99 8.68 3.51
CA ASN A 444 31.08 8.73 2.37
C ASN A 444 29.75 8.05 2.71
N TRP A 445 28.68 8.69 2.27
CA TRP A 445 27.31 8.23 2.38
C TRP A 445 26.69 8.21 0.99
N HIS A 446 25.85 7.24 0.69
CA HIS A 446 25.20 7.18 -0.61
C HIS A 446 24.20 8.33 -0.76
N THR A 447 24.06 8.81 -2.00
CA THR A 447 23.11 9.84 -2.46
C THR A 447 22.00 9.21 -3.30
N LYS A 448 21.03 10.00 -3.74
CA LYS A 448 19.98 9.56 -4.68
C LYS A 448 20.54 9.17 -6.06
N GLU A 449 21.69 9.69 -6.47
CA GLU A 449 22.39 9.33 -7.72
C GLU A 449 23.10 7.97 -7.62
N ASN A 450 23.18 7.38 -6.43
CA ASN A 450 23.86 6.11 -6.26
C ASN A 450 23.05 4.97 -6.90
N THR A 451 23.67 4.22 -7.81
CA THR A 451 23.04 3.15 -8.59
C THR A 451 22.79 1.85 -7.81
N SER A 452 23.20 1.78 -6.54
CA SER A 452 23.13 0.56 -5.72
C SER A 452 21.85 0.41 -4.88
N THR A 453 20.78 1.20 -5.11
CA THR A 453 19.55 1.35 -4.28
C THR A 453 19.68 2.03 -2.94
N HIS A 454 20.89 2.21 -2.43
CA HIS A 454 21.07 2.65 -1.06
C HIS A 454 21.04 4.17 -0.88
N ALA A 455 20.28 4.87 -1.73
CA ALA A 455 19.97 6.28 -1.56
C ALA A 455 19.36 6.55 -0.17
N PRO A 456 19.52 7.74 0.42
CA PRO A 456 18.84 8.10 1.65
C PRO A 456 17.32 7.85 1.56
N ARG A 457 16.68 7.45 2.66
CA ARG A 457 15.22 7.19 2.69
C ARG A 457 14.59 7.64 4.00
N LEU A 458 13.37 8.15 3.94
CA LEU A 458 12.44 8.18 5.06
C LEU A 458 11.49 6.99 4.92
N THR A 459 11.57 6.04 5.85
CA THR A 459 10.62 4.95 5.95
C THR A 459 9.56 5.33 6.99
N VAL A 460 8.34 5.60 6.53
CA VAL A 460 7.24 6.09 7.34
C VAL A 460 6.20 5.00 7.54
N THR A 461 6.03 4.52 8.76
CA THR A 461 4.94 3.63 9.15
C THR A 461 3.80 4.46 9.74
N TYR A 462 2.57 4.21 9.32
CA TYR A 462 1.38 4.88 9.87
C TYR A 462 0.23 3.91 10.08
N ASN A 463 -0.66 4.25 11.01
CA ASN A 463 -1.83 3.47 11.37
C ASN A 463 -3.08 3.96 10.62
N ARG A 464 -3.99 3.03 10.36
CA ARG A 464 -5.28 3.19 9.70
C ARG A 464 -6.37 2.75 10.67
N ALA A 465 -7.50 3.44 10.63
CA ALA A 465 -8.61 3.13 11.52
C ALA A 465 -9.20 1.74 11.24
N PRO A 466 -9.73 1.06 12.27
CA PRO A 466 -10.59 -0.11 12.07
C PRO A 466 -11.92 0.32 11.43
N SER A 467 -12.68 -0.65 10.94
CA SER A 467 -14.02 -0.41 10.39
C SER A 467 -14.98 -1.56 10.68
N PHE A 468 -16.25 -1.27 10.92
CA PHE A 468 -17.31 -2.27 10.88
C PHE A 468 -17.60 -2.72 9.43
N LEU A 469 -17.91 -4.01 9.25
CA LEU A 469 -18.19 -4.58 7.93
C LEU A 469 -19.58 -4.19 7.42
N ALA A 470 -20.48 -3.71 8.28
CA ALA A 470 -21.80 -3.19 7.95
C ALA A 470 -22.29 -2.25 9.07
N ASP A 471 -23.05 -1.21 8.72
CA ASP A 471 -23.75 -0.32 9.67
C ASP A 471 -25.07 0.20 9.07
N PRO A 472 -26.26 -0.12 9.63
CA PRO A 472 -26.48 -1.02 10.76
C PRO A 472 -26.34 -2.50 10.37
N PHE A 473 -26.08 -3.36 11.36
CA PHE A 473 -26.07 -4.81 11.18
C PHE A 473 -27.00 -5.54 12.15
N THR A 474 -27.22 -6.85 11.95
CA THR A 474 -28.11 -7.66 12.79
C THR A 474 -27.38 -8.83 13.39
N LYS A 475 -27.78 -9.21 14.61
CA LYS A 475 -27.31 -10.41 15.29
C LYS A 475 -28.41 -11.46 15.40
N PRO A 476 -28.07 -12.75 15.65
CA PRO A 476 -29.06 -13.81 15.80
C PRO A 476 -30.14 -13.44 16.83
N ASP A 477 -31.36 -13.90 16.59
CA ASP A 477 -32.50 -13.64 17.47
C ASP A 477 -32.23 -14.08 18.93
N ALA A 478 -32.71 -13.29 19.88
CA ALA A 478 -32.76 -13.66 21.30
C ALA A 478 -34.19 -14.10 21.69
N THR A 479 -34.34 -14.64 22.89
CA THR A 479 -35.66 -14.95 23.47
C THR A 479 -35.75 -14.38 24.87
N GLU A 480 -36.86 -13.75 25.23
CA GLU A 480 -37.10 -13.22 26.58
C GLU A 480 -36.80 -14.26 27.66
N GLU A 481 -36.15 -13.80 28.73
CA GLU A 481 -35.74 -14.59 29.89
C GLU A 481 -34.85 -15.80 29.56
N GLN A 482 -34.19 -15.82 28.40
CA GLN A 482 -33.17 -16.82 28.05
C GLN A 482 -31.80 -16.18 27.90
N PRO A 483 -30.72 -16.87 28.31
CA PRO A 483 -29.37 -16.36 28.11
C PRO A 483 -29.06 -16.20 26.62
N TYR A 484 -28.41 -15.09 26.27
CA TYR A 484 -27.96 -14.76 24.93
C TYR A 484 -26.45 -14.77 24.88
N SER A 485 -25.87 -15.32 23.80
CA SER A 485 -24.45 -15.31 23.51
C SER A 485 -24.20 -15.19 22.01
N ALA A 486 -23.28 -14.31 21.64
CA ALA A 486 -22.82 -14.08 20.26
C ALA A 486 -21.45 -13.35 20.30
N SER A 487 -20.92 -12.92 19.17
CA SER A 487 -19.68 -12.13 19.10
C SER A 487 -19.74 -11.08 18.01
N LEU A 488 -19.02 -9.97 18.22
CA LEU A 488 -18.75 -8.88 17.29
C LEU A 488 -17.41 -9.01 16.57
N ALA A 489 -16.56 -9.97 16.96
CA ALA A 489 -15.18 -10.06 16.49
C ALA A 489 -15.05 -10.26 14.97
N ALA A 490 -16.10 -10.78 14.31
CA ALA A 490 -16.15 -10.97 12.87
C ALA A 490 -16.85 -9.81 12.12
N ASP A 491 -17.36 -8.82 12.85
CA ASP A 491 -18.15 -7.71 12.31
C ASP A 491 -17.34 -6.42 12.17
N ALA A 492 -16.11 -6.40 12.66
CA ALA A 492 -15.15 -5.33 12.42
C ALA A 492 -13.80 -5.91 12.02
N THR A 493 -12.99 -5.10 11.35
CA THR A 493 -11.64 -5.45 10.92
C THR A 493 -10.71 -4.26 11.08
N ASP A 494 -9.43 -4.56 11.28
CA ASP A 494 -8.36 -3.58 11.19
C ASP A 494 -7.56 -3.80 9.89
N PRO A 495 -7.20 -2.73 9.16
CA PRO A 495 -6.42 -2.88 7.94
C PRO A 495 -4.95 -3.22 8.21
N ASP A 496 -4.46 -2.92 9.41
CA ASP A 496 -3.07 -3.04 9.84
C ASP A 496 -2.85 -4.28 10.70
N GLN A 497 -1.84 -5.06 10.34
CA GLN A 497 -1.58 -6.34 10.98
C GLN A 497 -1.23 -6.21 12.46
N GLY A 498 -1.84 -7.07 13.29
CA GLY A 498 -1.48 -7.22 14.69
C GLY A 498 -2.15 -6.22 15.64
N ASN A 499 -2.96 -5.29 15.12
CA ASN A 499 -3.82 -4.46 15.96
C ASN A 499 -4.88 -5.33 16.66
N THR A 500 -5.01 -5.13 17.98
CA THR A 500 -6.11 -5.73 18.75
C THR A 500 -7.29 -4.78 18.71
N LEU A 501 -8.45 -5.27 18.27
CA LEU A 501 -9.69 -4.51 18.29
C LEU A 501 -10.34 -4.58 19.67
N THR A 502 -10.73 -3.41 20.18
CA THR A 502 -11.44 -3.27 21.45
C THR A 502 -12.85 -2.75 21.21
N PHE A 503 -13.86 -3.54 21.57
CA PHE A 503 -15.27 -3.18 21.42
C PHE A 503 -15.85 -2.57 22.70
N THR A 504 -16.59 -1.48 22.55
CA THR A 504 -17.28 -0.81 23.66
C THR A 504 -18.73 -0.53 23.30
N LYS A 505 -19.66 -0.84 24.21
CA LYS A 505 -21.06 -0.46 24.05
C LYS A 505 -21.25 1.03 24.27
N THR A 506 -21.77 1.75 23.28
CA THR A 506 -22.07 3.19 23.38
C THR A 506 -23.54 3.49 23.69
N GLY A 507 -24.45 2.53 23.45
CA GLY A 507 -25.87 2.70 23.76
C GLY A 507 -26.71 1.43 23.65
N GLY A 508 -27.99 1.53 24.05
CA GLY A 508 -28.99 0.46 23.92
C GLY A 508 -29.36 -0.26 25.24
N PRO A 509 -30.34 -1.18 25.21
CA PRO A 509 -30.90 -1.84 26.40
C PRO A 509 -29.86 -2.49 27.32
N SER A 510 -29.98 -2.33 28.64
CA SER A 510 -28.97 -2.79 29.62
C SER A 510 -28.85 -4.31 29.73
N TRP A 511 -29.77 -5.08 29.14
CA TRP A 511 -29.78 -6.54 29.25
C TRP A 511 -28.63 -7.22 28.50
N LEU A 512 -28.03 -6.52 27.52
CA LEU A 512 -26.89 -6.99 26.74
C LEU A 512 -25.61 -6.26 27.17
N ALA A 513 -24.58 -7.02 27.49
CA ALA A 513 -23.22 -6.57 27.68
C ALA A 513 -22.36 -6.86 26.44
N ILE A 514 -21.41 -5.97 26.17
CA ILE A 514 -20.38 -6.12 25.13
C ILE A 514 -19.04 -6.12 25.86
N ALA A 515 -18.30 -7.22 25.74
CA ALA A 515 -16.93 -7.31 26.24
C ALA A 515 -15.94 -6.70 25.24
N ALA A 516 -14.73 -6.37 25.72
CA ALA A 516 -13.67 -5.76 24.93
C ALA A 516 -13.28 -6.58 23.69
N ASP A 517 -13.34 -7.91 23.77
CA ASP A 517 -13.06 -8.82 22.64
C ASP A 517 -14.24 -8.99 21.67
N GLY A 518 -15.31 -8.22 21.86
CA GLY A 518 -16.53 -8.29 21.07
C GLY A 518 -17.51 -9.36 21.53
N THR A 519 -17.22 -10.15 22.59
CA THR A 519 -18.16 -11.14 23.11
C THR A 519 -19.44 -10.48 23.61
N LEU A 520 -20.58 -10.95 23.12
CA LEU A 520 -21.90 -10.50 23.52
C LEU A 520 -22.49 -11.46 24.55
N SER A 521 -23.01 -10.94 25.66
CA SER A 521 -23.69 -11.76 26.67
C SER A 521 -24.84 -11.00 27.33
N GLY A 522 -25.90 -11.70 27.72
CA GLY A 522 -27.05 -11.04 28.32
C GLY A 522 -28.26 -11.93 28.56
N THR A 523 -29.33 -11.34 29.09
CA THR A 523 -30.65 -12.01 29.19
C THR A 523 -31.74 -10.96 29.04
N PRO A 524 -32.44 -10.88 27.88
CA PRO A 524 -33.49 -9.90 27.68
C PRO A 524 -34.61 -10.10 28.71
N PRO A 525 -35.07 -9.04 29.40
CA PRO A 525 -36.13 -9.15 30.40
C PRO A 525 -37.49 -9.35 29.74
N VAL A 526 -38.50 -9.66 30.55
CA VAL A 526 -39.91 -9.61 30.12
C VAL A 526 -40.26 -8.21 29.61
N GLY A 527 -40.93 -8.13 28.47
CA GLY A 527 -41.30 -6.88 27.81
C GLY A 527 -40.23 -6.35 26.84
N ALA A 528 -39.12 -7.07 26.66
CA ALA A 528 -38.09 -6.74 25.67
C ALA A 528 -38.40 -7.26 24.27
N ALA A 529 -39.49 -8.02 24.07
CA ALA A 529 -39.88 -8.54 22.76
C ALA A 529 -39.96 -7.45 21.68
N GLY A 530 -39.47 -7.76 20.48
CA GLY A 530 -39.32 -6.82 19.37
C GLY A 530 -37.85 -6.51 19.04
N ILE A 531 -37.63 -5.52 18.17
CA ILE A 531 -36.29 -5.13 17.75
C ILE A 531 -35.63 -4.28 18.83
N ASN A 532 -34.48 -4.74 19.31
CA ASN A 532 -33.64 -4.03 20.29
C ASN A 532 -32.39 -3.54 19.56
N THR A 533 -32.09 -2.24 19.64
CA THR A 533 -30.94 -1.61 18.97
C THR A 533 -29.85 -1.23 19.97
N PHE A 534 -28.60 -1.41 19.58
CA PHE A 534 -27.40 -1.15 20.37
C PHE A 534 -26.42 -0.31 19.56
N GLY A 535 -25.81 0.68 20.21
CA GLY A 535 -24.65 1.38 19.67
C GLY A 535 -23.37 0.70 20.12
N VAL A 536 -22.39 0.59 19.23
CA VAL A 536 -21.10 -0.01 19.51
C VAL A 536 -19.99 0.81 18.87
N HIS A 537 -18.85 0.86 19.56
CA HIS A 537 -17.61 1.48 19.17
C HIS A 537 -16.55 0.40 19.04
N VAL A 538 -15.70 0.46 18.00
CA VAL A 538 -14.50 -0.35 17.86
C VAL A 538 -13.29 0.56 17.79
N GLU A 539 -12.28 0.29 18.60
CA GLU A 539 -11.02 1.05 18.65
C GLU A 539 -9.84 0.08 18.43
N ASP A 540 -8.82 0.53 17.71
CA ASP A 540 -7.55 -0.19 17.58
C ASP A 540 -6.58 0.13 18.72
N ALA A 541 -5.41 -0.51 18.72
CA ALA A 541 -4.41 -0.31 19.77
C ALA A 541 -3.77 1.09 19.78
N HIS A 542 -3.98 1.90 18.73
CA HIS A 542 -3.43 3.25 18.56
C HIS A 542 -4.50 4.34 18.70
N GLY A 543 -5.74 3.97 19.05
CA GLY A 543 -6.84 4.89 19.33
C GLY A 543 -7.57 5.42 18.11
N LEU A 544 -7.36 4.88 16.91
CA LEU A 544 -8.29 5.13 15.81
C LEU A 544 -9.50 4.20 15.94
N SER A 545 -10.65 4.66 15.48
CA SER A 545 -11.91 4.02 15.80
C SER A 545 -12.97 4.16 14.71
N ASP A 546 -13.99 3.31 14.82
CA ASP A 546 -15.24 3.41 14.08
C ASP A 546 -16.43 3.13 15.00
N ASP A 547 -17.60 3.66 14.66
CA ASP A 547 -18.84 3.50 15.41
C ASP A 547 -19.91 2.90 14.50
N ALA A 548 -20.72 1.98 15.03
CA ALA A 548 -21.83 1.38 14.31
C ALA A 548 -23.02 1.10 15.22
N THR A 549 -24.13 0.72 14.59
CA THR A 549 -25.33 0.25 15.28
C THR A 549 -25.66 -1.18 14.88
N PHE A 550 -26.10 -2.00 15.84
CA PHE A 550 -26.64 -3.31 15.54
C PHE A 550 -27.96 -3.58 16.24
N SER A 551 -28.73 -4.52 15.71
CA SER A 551 -30.01 -4.92 16.31
C SER A 551 -30.12 -6.42 16.57
N ILE A 552 -30.89 -6.76 17.59
CA ILE A 552 -31.29 -8.13 17.94
C ILE A 552 -32.81 -8.16 17.99
N HIS A 553 -33.42 -9.08 17.26
CA HIS A 553 -34.85 -9.36 17.41
C HIS A 553 -35.06 -10.29 18.60
N VAL A 554 -35.75 -9.79 19.62
CA VAL A 554 -36.10 -10.55 20.83
C VAL A 554 -37.47 -11.18 20.63
N LYS A 555 -37.54 -12.51 20.67
CA LYS A 555 -38.80 -13.26 20.63
C LYS A 555 -39.43 -13.28 22.03
N PRO A 556 -40.77 -13.15 22.12
CA PRO A 556 -41.45 -13.34 23.39
C PRO A 556 -41.24 -14.78 23.87
N LYS A 557 -41.14 -14.96 25.18
CA LYS A 557 -41.08 -16.29 25.76
C LYS A 557 -42.42 -17.01 25.52
N VAL A 558 -42.37 -18.19 24.88
CA VAL A 558 -43.57 -19.01 24.75
C VAL A 558 -43.95 -19.51 26.16
N PRO A 559 -45.17 -19.22 26.67
CA PRO A 559 -45.59 -19.74 27.95
C PRO A 559 -45.60 -21.27 27.90
N VAL A 560 -44.83 -21.91 28.77
CA VAL A 560 -44.90 -23.36 28.96
C VAL A 560 -46.21 -23.65 29.69
N GLY A 561 -47.29 -23.81 28.93
CA GLY A 561 -48.60 -24.06 29.50
C GLY A 561 -49.71 -23.91 28.47
N LEU A 562 -49.83 -24.87 27.55
CA LEU A 562 -51.09 -25.40 27.01
C LEU A 562 -50.80 -26.70 26.23
N SER A 563 -50.03 -27.63 26.81
CA SER A 563 -49.97 -29.02 26.36
C SER A 563 -50.76 -29.88 27.34
N ALA A 564 -52.09 -29.86 27.23
CA ALA A 564 -52.99 -30.97 27.56
C ALA A 564 -54.43 -30.49 27.53
N TRP A 565 -55.14 -30.78 26.43
CA TRP A 565 -56.41 -31.51 26.48
C TRP A 565 -56.55 -32.28 25.15
N LEU A 566 -56.30 -33.59 25.21
CA LEU A 566 -56.93 -34.56 24.30
C LEU A 566 -58.45 -34.40 24.41
N VAL A 567 -59.19 -34.58 23.31
CA VAL A 567 -60.17 -35.68 23.17
C VAL A 567 -60.36 -36.00 21.68
N PHE A 568 -60.27 -37.32 21.41
CA PHE A 568 -60.67 -38.16 20.27
C PHE A 568 -61.46 -37.59 19.09
#